data_AF-Q6CZ66-F1
#
_entry.id   AF-Q6CZ66-F1
#
_cell.length_a   1.000
_cell.length_b   1.000
_cell.length_c   1.000
_cell.angle_alpha   90.00
_cell.angle_beta   90.00
_cell.angle_gamma   90.00
#
_symmetry.space_group_name_H-M   'P 1'
#
loop_
_entity.id
_entity.type
_entity.pdbx_description
1 polymer ?
#
loop_
_entity_poly.entity_id
_entity_poly.type
_entity_poly.pdbx_seq_one_letter_code
_entity_poly.pdbx_strand_id
1 'polypeptide(L)'
;MTPEQAASIRAGNGISRPTPYHRTTPTQHVAGAPHSRDPWISTTRSQSTAEYFATHGGTQAANPIVNIDLSKIPSDKILDVSNAQKAAEHLQTPFTRNVAAAHQEVLIFGEIPSEAIIGFL
;
A
#
# COMPACT_ATOMS: atom_id res chain seq x y z
N MET A 1 8.54 0.99 4.13
CA MET A 1 8.58 0.05 5.27
C MET A 1 9.76 0.43 6.15
N THR A 2 9.62 0.44 7.48
CA THR A 2 10.77 0.67 8.39
C THR A 2 11.49 -0.64 8.74
N PRO A 3 12.74 -0.59 9.24
CA PRO A 3 13.44 -1.78 9.72
C PRO A 3 12.67 -2.58 10.79
N GLU A 4 11.97 -1.90 11.70
CA GLU A 4 11.17 -2.51 12.77
C GLU A 4 9.97 -3.26 12.19
N GLN A 5 9.31 -2.69 11.18
CA GLN A 5 8.23 -3.37 10.47
C GLN A 5 8.74 -4.61 9.75
N ALA A 6 9.90 -4.53 9.09
CA ALA A 6 10.51 -5.68 8.44
C ALA A 6 10.89 -6.78 9.44
N ALA A 7 11.41 -6.43 10.62
CA ALA A 7 11.69 -7.37 11.69
C ALA A 7 10.42 -8.04 12.22
N SER A 8 9.34 -7.28 12.41
CA SER A 8 8.03 -7.80 12.81
C SER A 8 7.49 -8.82 11.80
N ILE A 9 7.59 -8.51 10.50
CA ILE A 9 7.19 -9.43 9.43
C ILE A 9 8.02 -10.71 9.46
N ARG A 10 9.34 -10.61 9.64
CA ARG A 10 10.23 -11.78 9.79
C ARG A 10 9.89 -12.63 11.01
N ALA A 11 9.33 -12.02 12.05
CA ALA A 11 8.84 -12.73 13.24
C ALA A 11 7.47 -13.39 13.04
N GLY A 12 6.89 -13.34 11.83
CA GLY A 12 5.61 -13.96 11.50
C GLY A 12 4.39 -13.07 11.74
N ASN A 13 4.58 -11.77 11.98
CA ASN A 13 3.46 -10.84 12.12
C ASN A 13 3.03 -10.28 10.75
N GLY A 14 1.77 -9.88 10.65
CA GLY A 14 1.26 -9.12 9.50
C GLY A 14 1.68 -7.64 9.52
N ILE A 15 1.08 -6.86 8.61
CA ILE A 15 1.18 -5.40 8.58
C ILE A 15 -0.16 -4.84 9.01
N SER A 16 -0.20 -4.02 10.07
CA SER A 16 -1.44 -3.42 10.56
C SER A 16 -1.33 -1.90 10.68
N ARG A 17 -2.43 -1.22 10.40
CA ARG A 17 -2.60 0.23 10.61
C ARG A 17 -3.11 0.50 12.03
N PRO A 18 -2.76 1.66 12.63
CA PRO A 18 -3.19 1.97 13.98
C PRO A 18 -4.72 2.04 14.12
N THR A 19 -5.26 1.35 15.12
CA THR A 19 -6.68 1.38 15.48
C THR A 19 -6.95 2.29 16.69
N PRO A 20 -8.15 2.90 16.82
CA PRO A 20 -9.24 2.89 15.84
C PRO A 20 -8.83 3.57 14.52
N TYR A 21 -9.58 3.44 13.43
CA TYR A 21 -9.23 4.15 12.19
C TYR A 21 -9.76 5.59 12.19
N HIS A 22 -9.03 6.51 11.56
CA HIS A 22 -9.59 7.80 11.19
C HIS A 22 -10.25 7.72 9.81
N ARG A 23 -11.08 8.72 9.50
CA ARG A 23 -11.81 8.83 8.24
C ARG A 23 -10.93 9.47 7.16
N THR A 24 -9.86 8.79 6.76
CA THR A 24 -9.09 9.15 5.57
C THR A 24 -9.69 8.43 4.38
N THR A 25 -10.12 9.18 3.37
CA THR A 25 -10.62 8.61 2.12
C THR A 25 -9.47 8.07 1.25
N PRO A 26 -9.72 7.14 0.31
CA PRO A 26 -8.72 6.71 -0.65
C PRO A 26 -8.07 7.86 -1.42
N THR A 27 -8.88 8.87 -1.81
CA THR A 27 -8.37 10.06 -2.52
C THR A 27 -7.39 10.85 -1.65
N GLN A 28 -7.71 11.05 -0.37
CA GLN A 28 -6.84 11.75 0.57
C GLN A 28 -5.53 11.00 0.83
N HIS A 29 -5.60 9.68 0.95
CA HIS A 29 -4.44 8.81 1.12
C HIS A 29 -3.50 8.89 -0.09
N VAL A 30 -4.03 8.66 -1.30
CA VAL A 30 -3.26 8.72 -2.56
C VAL A 30 -2.70 10.13 -2.81
N ALA A 31 -3.41 11.18 -2.39
CA ALA A 31 -2.91 12.55 -2.48
C ALA A 31 -1.72 12.83 -1.55
N GLY A 32 -1.37 11.89 -0.67
CA GLY A 32 -0.28 12.04 0.31
C GLY A 32 -0.59 13.09 1.38
N ALA A 33 -1.87 13.41 1.61
CA ALA A 33 -2.19 14.38 2.65
C ALA A 33 -1.82 13.81 4.03
N PRO A 34 -1.33 14.64 4.98
CA PRO A 34 -1.02 14.17 6.32
C PRO A 34 -2.28 13.77 7.09
N HIS A 35 -2.36 12.52 7.54
CA HIS A 35 -3.47 12.05 8.37
C HIS A 35 -2.96 11.18 9.52
N SER A 36 -3.39 11.51 10.74
CA SER A 36 -3.22 10.61 11.88
C SER A 36 -4.08 9.35 11.67
N ARG A 37 -3.53 8.18 11.98
CA ARG A 37 -4.26 6.89 11.96
C ARG A 37 -4.98 6.60 10.63
N ASP A 38 -4.34 6.97 9.53
CA ASP A 38 -4.75 6.60 8.17
C ASP A 38 -4.89 5.07 8.06
N PRO A 39 -6.05 4.54 7.64
CA PRO A 39 -6.30 3.10 7.57
C PRO A 39 -5.74 2.41 6.33
N TRP A 40 -5.19 3.13 5.36
CA TRP A 40 -4.76 2.54 4.10
C TRP A 40 -3.29 2.13 4.11
N ILE A 41 -3.01 0.98 3.49
CA ILE A 41 -1.66 0.49 3.20
C ILE A 41 -1.49 0.54 1.67
N SER A 42 -0.58 1.35 1.18
CA SER A 42 -0.19 1.36 -0.23
C SER A 42 0.57 0.09 -0.60
N THR A 43 0.13 -0.56 -1.67
CA THR A 43 0.84 -1.65 -2.35
C THR A 43 0.84 -1.39 -3.85
N THR A 44 1.66 -2.11 -4.62
CA THR A 44 1.72 -1.95 -6.08
C THR A 44 1.76 -3.31 -6.77
N ARG A 45 1.16 -3.39 -7.96
CA ARG A 45 1.32 -4.55 -8.86
C ARG A 45 2.63 -4.52 -9.65
N SER A 46 3.36 -3.41 -9.61
CA SER A 46 4.59 -3.19 -10.39
C SER A 46 5.83 -3.35 -9.52
N GLN A 47 6.68 -4.32 -9.87
CA GLN A 47 7.96 -4.51 -9.20
C GLN A 47 8.85 -3.26 -9.32
N SER A 48 8.91 -2.62 -10.50
CA SER A 48 9.74 -1.42 -10.69
C SER A 48 9.26 -0.24 -9.84
N THR A 49 7.95 -0.14 -9.61
CA THR A 49 7.39 0.86 -8.68
C THR A 49 7.77 0.54 -7.23
N ALA A 50 7.71 -0.73 -6.84
CA ALA A 50 8.14 -1.15 -5.50
C ALA A 50 9.62 -0.84 -5.26
N GLU A 51 10.49 -1.11 -6.25
CA GLU A 51 11.93 -0.80 -6.22
C GLU A 51 12.18 0.72 -6.17
N TYR A 52 11.43 1.51 -6.95
CA TYR A 52 11.50 2.96 -6.90
C TYR A 52 11.19 3.49 -5.49
N PHE A 53 10.11 3.03 -4.86
CA PHE A 53 9.73 3.49 -3.52
C PHE A 53 10.58 2.87 -2.40
N ALA A 54 11.17 1.70 -2.61
CA ALA A 54 12.12 1.12 -1.67
C ALA A 54 13.30 2.08 -1.38
N THR A 55 13.73 2.82 -2.40
CA THR A 55 14.85 3.78 -2.32
C THR A 55 14.41 5.24 -2.39
N HIS A 56 13.11 5.52 -2.52
CA HIS A 56 12.58 6.85 -2.85
C HIS A 56 13.31 7.49 -4.05
N GLY A 57 13.41 6.75 -5.16
CA GLY A 57 14.10 7.19 -6.37
C GLY A 57 15.61 7.34 -6.19
N GLY A 58 16.22 6.49 -5.35
CA GLY A 58 17.66 6.52 -5.05
C GLY A 58 18.10 7.57 -4.02
N THR A 59 17.16 8.27 -3.39
CA THR A 59 17.47 9.28 -2.36
C THR A 59 17.71 8.68 -0.97
N GLN A 60 17.38 7.41 -0.78
CA GLN A 60 17.51 6.68 0.49
C GLN A 60 18.06 5.27 0.29
N ALA A 61 18.59 4.69 1.36
CA ALA A 61 18.93 3.27 1.39
C ALA A 61 17.69 2.42 1.10
N ALA A 62 17.87 1.30 0.38
CA ALA A 62 16.77 0.44 0.00
C ALA A 62 16.10 -0.17 1.24
N ASN A 63 14.80 0.12 1.39
CA ASN A 63 13.94 -0.61 2.32
C ASN A 63 13.56 -1.99 1.74
N PRO A 64 13.29 -2.99 2.58
CA PRO A 64 12.83 -4.29 2.09
C PRO A 64 11.52 -4.19 1.32
N ILE A 65 11.40 -5.00 0.26
CA ILE A 65 10.18 -5.17 -0.51
C ILE A 65 9.56 -6.51 -0.11
N VAL A 66 8.23 -6.55 0.04
CA VAL A 66 7.50 -7.76 0.40
C VAL A 66 6.51 -8.14 -0.68
N ASN A 67 6.44 -9.43 -0.99
CA ASN A 67 5.44 -10.00 -1.88
C ASN A 67 4.19 -10.37 -1.08
N ILE A 68 3.03 -9.95 -1.59
CA ILE A 68 1.73 -10.13 -0.93
C ILE A 68 0.80 -10.92 -1.84
N ASP A 69 0.22 -11.99 -1.32
CA ASP A 69 -0.84 -12.78 -1.94
C ASP A 69 -2.21 -12.14 -1.65
N LEU A 70 -2.75 -11.42 -2.63
CA LEU A 70 -4.05 -10.77 -2.51
C LEU A 70 -5.21 -11.76 -2.33
N SER A 71 -5.06 -13.04 -2.70
CA SER A 71 -6.13 -14.03 -2.52
C SER A 71 -6.39 -14.39 -1.06
N LYS A 72 -5.43 -14.07 -0.18
CA LYS A 72 -5.52 -14.29 1.27
C LYS A 72 -5.99 -13.05 2.03
N ILE A 73 -6.36 -11.99 1.32
CA ILE A 73 -6.93 -10.77 1.90
C ILE A 73 -8.43 -10.73 1.54
N PRO A 74 -9.34 -10.46 2.49
CA PRO A 74 -10.76 -10.31 2.19
C PRO A 74 -10.98 -9.24 1.11
N SER A 75 -11.80 -9.56 0.09
CA SER A 75 -11.98 -8.69 -1.08
C SER A 75 -12.55 -7.31 -0.73
N ASP A 76 -13.34 -7.20 0.35
CA ASP A 76 -13.89 -5.94 0.85
C ASP A 76 -12.83 -5.03 1.51
N LYS A 77 -11.62 -5.54 1.73
CA LYS A 77 -10.46 -4.78 2.23
C LYS A 77 -9.52 -4.34 1.12
N ILE A 78 -9.74 -4.78 -0.12
CA ILE A 78 -8.89 -4.47 -1.25
C ILE A 78 -9.58 -3.42 -2.11
N LEU A 79 -8.94 -2.27 -2.28
CA LEU A 79 -9.36 -1.25 -3.22
C LEU A 79 -8.33 -1.15 -4.33
N ASP A 80 -8.65 -1.74 -5.48
CA ASP A 80 -7.77 -1.72 -6.64
C ASP A 80 -7.95 -0.40 -7.40
N VAL A 81 -6.88 0.39 -7.52
CA VAL A 81 -6.82 1.65 -8.27
C VAL A 81 -5.69 1.63 -9.30
N SER A 82 -5.28 0.42 -9.72
CA SER A 82 -4.04 0.18 -10.45
C SER A 82 -4.09 0.54 -11.94
N ASN A 83 -5.23 0.99 -12.45
CA ASN A 83 -5.38 1.44 -13.83
C ASN A 83 -6.39 2.59 -13.92
N ALA A 84 -6.42 3.27 -15.07
CA ALA A 84 -7.22 4.47 -15.28
C ALA A 84 -8.71 4.27 -15.00
N GLN A 85 -9.28 3.12 -15.40
CA GLN A 85 -10.69 2.81 -15.18
C GLN A 85 -10.98 2.66 -13.68
N LYS A 86 -10.25 1.77 -13.01
CA LYS A 86 -10.44 1.49 -11.58
C LYS A 86 -10.15 2.72 -10.72
N ALA A 87 -9.13 3.48 -11.06
CA ALA A 87 -8.81 4.73 -10.39
C ALA A 87 -9.95 5.76 -10.55
N ALA A 88 -10.57 5.86 -11.72
CA ALA A 88 -11.69 6.78 -11.96
C ALA A 88 -12.95 6.40 -11.17
N GLU A 89 -13.18 5.11 -10.91
CA GLU A 89 -14.30 4.59 -10.11
C GLU A 89 -14.19 4.97 -8.62
N HIS A 90 -12.97 5.12 -8.10
CA HIS A 90 -12.73 5.22 -6.66
C HIS A 90 -12.07 6.52 -6.19
N LEU A 91 -11.40 7.25 -7.09
CA LEU A 91 -10.66 8.47 -6.77
C LEU A 91 -11.33 9.70 -7.37
N GLN A 92 -11.31 10.81 -6.63
CA GLN A 92 -12.09 12.00 -6.99
C GLN A 92 -11.34 12.98 -7.90
N THR A 93 -10.00 13.04 -7.82
CA THR A 93 -9.23 14.07 -8.53
C THR A 93 -8.44 13.49 -9.71
N PRO A 94 -8.26 14.23 -10.81
CA PRO A 94 -7.41 13.79 -11.92
C PRO A 94 -5.99 13.44 -11.48
N PHE A 95 -5.41 14.23 -10.56
CA PHE A 95 -4.09 13.97 -10.01
C PHE A 95 -4.00 12.58 -9.36
N THR A 96 -4.89 12.29 -8.40
CA THR A 96 -4.89 11.00 -7.67
C THR A 96 -5.13 9.81 -8.60
N ARG A 97 -6.03 9.98 -9.59
CA ARG A 97 -6.27 8.95 -10.62
C ARG A 97 -5.01 8.62 -11.41
N ASN A 98 -4.32 9.65 -11.88
CA ASN A 98 -3.15 9.49 -12.73
C ASN A 98 -1.98 8.86 -11.97
N VAL A 99 -1.69 9.32 -10.74
CA VAL A 99 -0.57 8.75 -9.95
C VAL A 99 -0.85 7.32 -9.50
N ALA A 100 -2.06 7.00 -9.05
CA ALA A 100 -2.43 5.65 -8.65
C ALA A 100 -2.31 4.66 -9.83
N ALA A 101 -2.82 5.06 -11.00
CA ALA A 101 -2.71 4.25 -12.21
C ALA A 101 -1.25 4.10 -12.68
N ALA A 102 -0.46 5.18 -12.68
CA ALA A 102 0.94 5.14 -13.06
C ALA A 102 1.78 4.23 -12.14
N HIS A 103 1.48 4.24 -10.84
CA HIS A 103 2.14 3.39 -9.85
C HIS A 103 1.48 2.01 -9.71
N GLN A 104 0.44 1.71 -10.48
CA GLN A 104 -0.33 0.46 -10.39
C GLN A 104 -0.73 0.14 -8.94
N GLU A 105 -1.20 1.16 -8.22
CA GLU A 105 -1.46 1.09 -6.79
C GLU A 105 -2.69 0.23 -6.47
N VAL A 106 -2.57 -0.54 -5.39
CA VAL A 106 -3.67 -1.29 -4.77
C VAL A 106 -3.64 -0.95 -3.29
N LEU A 107 -4.75 -0.45 -2.76
CA LEU A 107 -4.86 -0.06 -1.36
C LEU A 107 -5.46 -1.20 -0.54
N ILE A 108 -4.82 -1.54 0.58
CA ILE A 108 -5.34 -2.50 1.54
C ILE A 108 -5.85 -1.75 2.78
N PHE A 109 -7.08 -2.02 3.19
CA PHE A 109 -7.71 -1.39 4.35
C PHE A 109 -7.37 -2.13 5.64
N GLY A 110 -6.72 -1.44 6.57
CA GLY A 110 -6.51 -1.88 7.94
C GLY A 110 -5.29 -2.79 8.10
N GLU A 111 -5.33 -4.00 7.54
CA GLU A 111 -4.28 -4.98 7.76
C GLU A 111 -4.02 -5.90 6.56
N ILE A 112 -2.77 -6.37 6.48
CA ILE A 112 -2.32 -7.48 5.64
C ILE A 112 -1.93 -8.60 6.60
N PRO A 113 -2.66 -9.72 6.63
CA PRO A 113 -2.39 -10.80 7.58
C PRO A 113 -1.11 -11.54 7.22
N SER A 114 -0.49 -12.19 8.21
CA SER A 114 0.84 -12.82 8.06
C SER A 114 0.90 -13.84 6.93
N GLU A 115 -0.17 -14.62 6.76
CA GLU A 115 -0.31 -15.66 5.75
C GLU A 115 -0.37 -15.11 4.33
N ALA A 116 -0.75 -13.83 4.16
CA ALA A 116 -0.72 -13.14 2.88
C ALA A 116 0.70 -12.70 2.49
N ILE A 117 1.67 -12.70 3.41
CA ILE A 117 3.05 -12.33 3.10
C ILE A 117 3.79 -13.57 2.59
N ILE A 118 4.17 -13.55 1.31
CA ILE A 118 4.85 -14.67 0.65
C ILE A 118 6.35 -14.68 0.99
N GLY A 119 6.94 -13.51 1.16
CA GLY A 119 8.36 -13.35 1.46
C GLY A 119 8.89 -11.98 1.09
N PHE A 120 10.19 -11.79 1.31
CA PHE A 120 10.93 -10.61 0.86
C PHE A 120 11.53 -10.85 -0.52
N LEU A 121 11.63 -9.78 -1.32
CA LEU A 121 12.46 -9.74 -2.54
C LEU A 121 13.90 -9.36 -2.20
#